data_AF-A0A9E2EKG0-F1
#
_entry.id   AF-A0A9E2EKG0-F1
#
_cell.length_a   1.000
_cell.length_b   1.000
_cell.length_c   1.000
_cell.angle_alpha   90.00
_cell.angle_beta   90.00
_cell.angle_gamma   90.00
#
_symmetry.space_group_name_H-M   'P 1'
#
loop_
_entity.id
_entity.type
_entity.pdbx_description
1 polymer ?
#
loop_
_entity_poly.entity_id
_entity_poly.type
_entity_poly.pdbx_seq_one_letter_code
_entity_poly.pdbx_strand_id
1 'polypeptide(L)'
;MTRIVDLSKPIQYNPYDPFFMRVKVKHKPHKKASWLIRFFLGLPKKLFPPGFTGWADDTIKKMGVHSTTHIDAPWHYSPTVNGKKAKTIDEIPLEWCYGDGVVLD
;
A
#
# COMPACT_ATOMS: atom_id res chain seq x y z
N MET A 1 -25.89 7.50 12.08
CA MET A 1 -24.69 7.42 11.23
C MET A 1 -24.01 6.09 11.50
N THR A 2 -23.58 5.38 10.46
CA THR A 2 -22.80 4.14 10.62
C THR A 2 -21.42 4.47 11.17
N ARG A 3 -20.95 3.70 12.17
CA ARG A 3 -19.59 3.82 12.69
C ARG A 3 -18.64 3.03 11.77
N ILE A 4 -17.56 3.67 11.35
CA ILE A 4 -16.46 3.02 10.62
C ILE A 4 -15.32 2.76 11.62
N VAL A 5 -14.79 1.54 11.62
CA VAL A 5 -13.64 1.14 12.45
C VAL A 5 -12.53 0.68 11.51
N ASP A 6 -11.35 1.28 11.62
CA ASP A 6 -10.18 0.84 10.87
C ASP A 6 -9.48 -0.31 11.59
N LEU A 7 -9.36 -1.44 10.90
CA LEU A 7 -8.66 -2.65 11.38
C LEU A 7 -7.29 -2.83 10.67
N SER A 8 -6.86 -1.83 9.91
CA SER A 8 -5.67 -1.91 9.08
C SER A 8 -4.41 -1.57 9.88
N LYS A 9 -3.37 -2.37 9.66
CA LYS A 9 -2.00 -2.00 10.02
C LYS A 9 -1.49 -0.97 9.00
N PRO A 10 -0.90 0.17 9.43
CA PRO A 10 -0.35 1.14 8.50
C PRO A 10 0.84 0.59 7.69
N ILE A 11 0.93 0.98 6.43
CA ILE A 11 2.11 0.69 5.58
C ILE A 11 3.24 1.64 5.96
N GLN A 12 4.01 1.26 6.98
CA GLN A 12 5.13 2.06 7.48
C GLN A 12 6.24 1.17 8.07
N TYR A 13 7.44 1.73 8.22
CA TYR A 13 8.50 1.05 8.94
C TYR A 13 8.11 0.87 10.41
N ASN A 14 8.17 -0.37 10.89
CA ASN A 14 7.96 -0.70 12.30
C ASN A 14 9.16 -1.52 12.81
N PRO A 15 9.92 -1.05 13.81
CA PRO A 15 11.07 -1.79 14.34
C PRO A 15 10.69 -3.11 15.01
N TYR A 16 9.45 -3.21 15.52
CA TYR A 16 8.95 -4.41 16.19
C TYR A 16 8.52 -5.52 15.22
N ASP A 17 8.40 -5.23 13.92
CA ASP A 17 8.12 -6.26 12.92
C ASP A 17 9.35 -7.18 12.72
N PRO A 18 9.13 -8.47 12.37
CA PRO A 18 10.21 -9.37 11.96
C PRO A 18 11.07 -8.73 10.87
N PHE A 19 12.40 -8.83 11.01
CA PHE A 19 13.34 -8.06 10.19
C PHE A 19 13.12 -8.22 8.67
N PHE A 20 12.67 -9.40 8.23
CA PHE A 20 12.41 -9.70 6.83
C PHE A 20 11.11 -9.05 6.31
N MET A 21 10.14 -8.77 7.18
CA MET A 21 8.84 -8.17 6.87
C MET A 21 8.82 -6.64 6.96
N ARG A 22 9.82 -6.02 7.57
CA ARG A 22 9.88 -4.55 7.76
C ARG A 22 9.71 -3.80 6.43
N VAL A 23 8.67 -2.96 6.38
CA VAL A 23 8.37 -2.09 5.24
C VAL A 23 9.42 -0.98 5.15
N LYS A 24 9.86 -0.66 3.94
CA LYS A 24 10.73 0.49 3.67
C LYS A 24 10.01 1.44 2.73
N VAL A 25 9.76 2.67 3.17
CA VAL A 25 9.19 3.74 2.35
C VAL A 25 10.25 4.82 2.20
N LYS A 26 10.43 5.32 0.97
CA LYS A 26 11.23 6.50 0.69
C LYS A 26 10.30 7.68 0.44
N HIS A 27 10.31 8.63 1.37
CA HIS A 27 9.53 9.85 1.24
C HIS A 27 10.23 10.88 0.34
N LYS A 28 9.46 11.56 -0.51
CA LYS A 28 9.93 12.68 -1.35
C LYS A 28 9.16 13.93 -0.96
N PRO A 29 9.84 14.97 -0.46
CA PRO A 29 9.19 16.19 -0.02
C PRO A 29 8.72 17.04 -1.20
N HIS A 30 7.70 17.86 -0.98
CA HIS A 30 7.09 18.77 -1.96
C HIS A 30 8.10 19.56 -2.81
N LYS A 31 9.12 20.16 -2.16
CA LYS A 31 10.14 20.99 -2.83
C LYS A 31 10.88 20.26 -3.95
N LYS A 32 11.02 18.93 -3.85
CA LYS A 32 11.71 18.12 -4.86
C LYS A 32 10.93 18.10 -6.18
N ALA A 33 9.60 17.98 -6.12
CA ALA A 33 8.75 18.04 -7.30
C ALA A 33 8.82 19.41 -7.99
N SER A 34 8.80 20.50 -7.23
CA SER A 34 8.95 21.85 -7.79
C SER A 34 10.24 22.02 -8.60
N TRP A 35 11.35 21.42 -8.16
CA TRP A 35 12.61 21.45 -8.91
C TRP A 35 12.54 20.60 -10.18
N LEU A 36 11.96 19.40 -10.11
CA LEU A 36 11.71 18.55 -11.28
C LEU A 36 10.84 19.24 -12.33
N ILE A 37 9.75 19.90 -11.95
CA ILE A 37 8.88 20.64 -12.89
C ILE A 37 9.67 21.70 -13.63
N ARG A 38 10.47 22.50 -12.91
CA ARG A 38 11.28 23.55 -13.53
C ARG A 38 12.34 22.97 -14.47
N PHE A 39 12.95 21.84 -14.09
CA PHE A 39 14.02 21.22 -14.87
C PHE A 39 13.50 20.47 -16.11
N PHE A 40 12.47 19.64 -15.96
CA PHE A 40 11.96 18.77 -17.03
C PHE A 40 10.91 19.44 -17.92
N LEU A 41 10.10 20.37 -17.38
CA LEU A 41 9.06 21.06 -18.15
C LEU A 41 9.47 22.49 -18.54
N GLY A 42 10.63 22.97 -18.07
CA GLY A 42 11.09 24.34 -18.31
C GLY A 42 10.18 25.42 -17.72
N LEU A 43 9.20 25.04 -16.89
CA LEU A 43 8.15 25.96 -16.44
C LEU A 43 8.72 27.00 -15.46
N PRO A 44 8.68 28.30 -15.80
CA PRO A 44 9.18 29.35 -14.93
C PRO A 44 8.35 29.43 -13.63
N LYS A 45 9.02 29.67 -12.49
CA LYS A 45 8.38 29.76 -11.17
C LYS A 45 7.24 30.80 -11.11
N LYS A 46 7.30 31.86 -11.92
CA LYS A 46 6.24 32.88 -12.01
C LYS A 46 4.89 32.37 -12.54
N LEU A 47 4.90 31.24 -13.24
CA LEU A 47 3.68 30.58 -13.73
C LEU A 47 3.13 29.56 -12.73
N PHE A 48 3.80 29.38 -11.58
CA PHE A 48 3.31 28.49 -10.54
C PHE A 48 2.16 29.19 -9.80
N PRO A 49 1.10 28.46 -9.40
CA PRO A 49 0.06 29.02 -8.58
C PRO A 49 0.63 29.63 -7.28
N PRO A 50 0.05 30.73 -6.76
CA PRO A 50 0.46 31.28 -5.47
C PRO A 50 0.45 30.22 -4.37
N GLY A 51 1.54 30.11 -3.61
CA GLY A 51 1.70 29.12 -2.54
C GLY A 51 2.08 27.70 -3.00
N PHE A 52 2.22 27.45 -4.30
CA PHE A 52 2.56 26.11 -4.81
C PHE A 52 4.00 25.72 -4.46
N THR A 53 4.14 24.67 -3.65
CA THR A 53 5.45 24.13 -3.20
C THR A 53 5.86 22.87 -3.99
N GLY A 54 4.97 22.30 -4.80
CA GLY A 54 5.09 20.97 -5.42
C GLY A 54 4.24 19.91 -4.71
N TRP A 55 4.17 18.70 -5.26
CA TRP A 55 3.55 17.54 -4.60
C TRP A 55 4.59 16.72 -3.82
N ALA A 56 4.20 16.17 -2.68
CA ALA A 56 4.94 15.09 -2.05
C ALA A 56 4.64 13.77 -2.76
N ASP A 57 5.55 12.83 -2.68
CA ASP A 57 5.39 11.51 -3.28
C ASP A 57 6.22 10.51 -2.49
N ASP A 58 5.75 9.27 -2.41
CA ASP A 58 6.39 8.22 -1.65
C ASP A 58 6.70 7.03 -2.55
N THR A 59 7.69 6.25 -2.19
CA THR A 59 7.99 5.01 -2.92
C THR A 59 8.21 3.89 -1.92
N ILE A 60 7.37 2.87 -1.99
CA ILE A 60 7.58 1.61 -1.28
C ILE A 60 8.84 0.97 -1.90
N LYS A 61 9.93 0.98 -1.14
CA LYS A 61 11.22 0.38 -1.51
C LYS A 61 11.27 -1.11 -1.21
N LYS A 62 10.51 -1.55 -0.21
CA LYS A 62 10.37 -2.96 0.15
C LYS A 62 9.08 -3.14 0.93
N MET A 63 8.26 -4.08 0.52
CA MET A 63 7.11 -4.59 1.26
C MET A 63 6.82 -5.99 0.75
N GLY A 64 6.77 -6.98 1.65
CA GLY A 64 6.19 -8.28 1.31
C GLY A 64 4.67 -8.18 1.38
N VAL A 65 3.94 -8.98 0.62
CA VAL A 65 2.46 -8.96 0.64
C VAL A 65 1.88 -9.37 1.99
N HIS A 66 2.66 -10.06 2.82
CA HIS A 66 2.29 -10.46 4.19
C HIS A 66 2.70 -9.43 5.26
N SER A 67 3.34 -8.31 4.89
CA SER A 67 3.93 -7.35 5.85
C SER A 67 2.93 -6.50 6.62
N THR A 68 1.70 -6.36 6.10
CA THR A 68 0.63 -5.50 6.65
C THR A 68 -0.69 -6.26 6.72
N THR A 69 -1.82 -5.60 7.02
CA THR A 69 -3.15 -6.24 6.92
C THR A 69 -3.36 -6.76 5.49
N HIS A 70 -3.61 -8.06 5.34
CA HIS A 70 -3.62 -8.76 4.06
C HIS A 70 -4.56 -9.97 4.09
N ILE A 71 -4.70 -10.61 2.93
CA ILE A 71 -5.41 -11.88 2.74
C ILE A 71 -4.41 -12.87 2.12
N ASP A 72 -4.31 -14.06 2.69
CA ASP A 72 -3.59 -15.17 2.10
C ASP A 72 -4.48 -15.95 1.12
N ALA A 73 -4.00 -16.16 -0.09
CA ALA A 73 -4.65 -17.06 -1.05
C ALA A 73 -4.28 -18.52 -0.74
N PRO A 74 -5.08 -19.52 -1.14
CA PRO A 74 -4.76 -20.94 -0.95
C PRO A 74 -3.37 -21.36 -1.45
N TRP A 75 -2.89 -20.72 -2.53
CA TRP A 75 -1.54 -20.90 -3.06
C TRP A 75 -0.43 -20.67 -2.01
N HIS A 76 -0.67 -19.82 -1.00
CA HIS A 76 0.29 -19.59 0.08
C HIS A 76 0.61 -20.88 0.86
N TYR A 77 -0.37 -21.78 1.00
CA TYR A 77 -0.27 -22.98 1.83
C TYR A 77 0.04 -24.25 1.03
N SER A 78 -0.39 -24.34 -0.22
CA SER A 78 -0.20 -25.54 -1.06
C SER A 78 -0.33 -25.21 -2.55
N PRO A 79 0.41 -25.91 -3.44
CA PRO A 79 0.21 -25.77 -4.88
C PRO A 79 -1.14 -26.32 -5.37
N THR A 80 -1.81 -27.17 -4.57
CA THR A 80 -3.09 -27.80 -4.93
C THR A 80 -4.11 -27.79 -3.80
N VAL A 81 -5.39 -27.73 -4.18
CA VAL A 81 -6.58 -27.88 -3.32
C VAL A 81 -7.53 -28.86 -4.01
N ASN A 82 -7.93 -29.94 -3.32
CA ASN A 82 -8.81 -30.98 -3.86
C ASN A 82 -8.35 -31.52 -5.23
N GLY A 83 -7.04 -31.77 -5.39
CA GLY A 83 -6.45 -32.29 -6.63
C GLY A 83 -6.38 -31.30 -7.80
N LYS A 84 -6.80 -30.04 -7.60
CA LYS A 84 -6.71 -28.96 -8.60
C LYS A 84 -5.67 -27.92 -8.17
N LYS A 85 -5.17 -27.12 -9.11
CA LYS A 85 -4.27 -26.00 -8.81
C LYS A 85 -4.91 -25.06 -7.79
N ALA A 86 -4.16 -24.69 -6.76
CA ALA A 86 -4.61 -23.73 -5.76
C ALA A 86 -4.74 -22.33 -6.38
N LYS A 87 -5.78 -21.60 -5.96
CA LYS A 87 -6.04 -20.24 -6.43
C LYS A 87 -4.93 -19.27 -5.99
N THR A 88 -4.47 -18.42 -6.89
CA THR A 88 -3.70 -17.21 -6.56
C THR A 88 -4.63 -16.07 -6.14
N ILE A 89 -4.08 -15.00 -5.56
CA ILE A 89 -4.89 -13.94 -4.94
C ILE A 89 -5.80 -13.20 -5.94
N ASP A 90 -5.39 -13.10 -7.20
CA ASP A 90 -6.15 -12.52 -8.30
C ASP A 90 -7.32 -13.40 -8.78
N GLU A 91 -7.37 -14.66 -8.38
CA GLU A 91 -8.44 -15.62 -8.69
C GLU A 91 -9.48 -15.76 -7.56
N ILE A 92 -9.30 -15.02 -6.45
CA ILE A 92 -10.23 -15.00 -5.32
C ILE A 92 -11.45 -14.11 -5.67
N PRO A 93 -12.68 -14.63 -5.59
CA PRO A 93 -13.88 -13.83 -5.83
C PRO A 93 -14.04 -12.73 -4.79
N LEU A 94 -14.24 -11.48 -5.23
CA LEU A 94 -14.33 -10.31 -4.33
C LEU A 94 -15.56 -10.36 -3.42
N GLU A 95 -16.63 -11.02 -3.85
CA GLU A 95 -17.83 -11.24 -3.04
C GLU A 95 -17.56 -12.08 -1.78
N TRP A 96 -16.45 -12.84 -1.73
CA TRP A 96 -16.02 -13.53 -0.50
C TRP A 96 -15.39 -12.57 0.50
N CYS A 97 -14.89 -11.42 0.05
CA CYS A 97 -14.18 -10.43 0.86
C CYS A 97 -15.08 -9.29 1.36
N TYR A 98 -16.39 -9.39 1.14
CA TYR A 98 -17.38 -8.39 1.58
C TYR A 98 -18.65 -9.06 2.09
N GLY A 99 -18.96 -8.87 3.37
CA GLY A 99 -20.14 -9.43 4.02
C GLY A 99 -20.18 -9.13 5.51
N ASP A 100 -21.18 -9.67 6.20
CA ASP A 100 -21.32 -9.53 7.65
C ASP A 100 -20.19 -10.28 8.37
N GLY A 101 -19.39 -9.54 9.13
CA GLY A 101 -18.34 -10.11 9.98
C GLY A 101 -18.79 -10.23 11.43
N VAL A 102 -18.23 -11.21 12.15
CA VAL A 102 -18.41 -11.35 13.60
C VAL A 102 -17.06 -11.11 14.28
N VAL A 103 -17.05 -10.28 15.32
CA VAL A 103 -15.88 -10.09 16.18
C VAL A 103 -16.05 -11.01 17.39
N LEU A 104 -15.10 -11.91 17.57
CA LEU A 104 -14.97 -12.76 18.76
C LEU A 104 -13.72 -12.27 19.51
N ASP A 105 -13.91 -11.85 20.76
CA ASP A 105 -12.85 -11.40 21.67
C ASP A 105 -12.28 -12.60 22.46
#